data_AF-A0A2X0J5V7-F1
#
_entry.id   AF-A0A2X0J5V7-F1
#
_cell.length_a   1.000
_cell.length_b   1.000
_cell.length_c   1.000
_cell.angle_alpha   90.00
_cell.angle_beta   90.00
_cell.angle_gamma   90.00
#
_symmetry.space_group_name_H-M   'P 1'
#
loop_
_entity.id
_entity.type
_entity.pdbx_description
1 polymer ?
#
loop_
_entity_poly.entity_id
_entity_poly.type
_entity_poly.pdbx_seq_one_letter_code
_entity_poly.pdbx_strand_id
1 'polypeptide(L)'
;MSREEVDRTLKGLGDEREAVESSLLALQDHPGRRLLEGAQLTGRTNELWAAAEPGLQLMWTLFDTYSEALAAARAVRSRRSRPTQSELIELTELLRGKGVTVAGSQLPGGGPSLTGGARLSEQVSLRELVDRMNEWYARIMEVASAADAVWSALPARIDLLLAELGRVQALARSVGVLPGEHPAGDALEELGQELGALRGEVVSDPLAFWIPRPVGAPAPGRAPVGGSVETGRYDRAERAVEDIRLELTDLVRLRDDADERLERVGETLARADATLAEARRARGEVLAKIAATEVPTVPGPASAMRERLAQAEQLRRHGRWSQLGPLLDTLEAASERELERARESLTSVTAPLAVRAELRGRLDAYKAMAARLGAAEDPELIERYDQARRMLWSAPCDLRAAEYAVVRYQQGLRAVQQQTAGPVDGRPYGA
;
A
#
# COMPACT_ATOMS: atom_id res chain seq x y z
N MET A 1 -52.28 26.29 45.57
CA MET A 1 -51.65 27.34 44.74
C MET A 1 -52.47 28.62 44.83
N SER A 2 -51.85 29.79 44.69
CA SER A 2 -52.57 31.06 44.52
C SER A 2 -53.13 31.20 43.08
N ARG A 3 -54.08 32.11 42.85
CA ARG A 3 -54.64 32.34 41.50
C ARG A 3 -53.57 32.69 40.48
N GLU A 4 -52.66 33.61 40.83
CA GLU A 4 -51.58 34.05 39.95
C GLU A 4 -50.59 32.92 39.65
N GLU A 5 -50.32 32.04 40.63
CA GLU A 5 -49.53 30.83 40.41
C GLU A 5 -50.21 29.87 39.44
N VAL A 6 -51.52 29.65 39.55
CA VAL A 6 -52.27 28.80 38.63
C VAL A 6 -52.22 29.35 37.20
N ASP A 7 -52.48 30.65 37.02
CA ASP A 7 -52.44 31.29 35.70
C ASP A 7 -51.04 31.19 35.07
N ARG A 8 -49.99 31.37 35.88
CA ARG A 8 -48.59 31.22 35.45
C ARG A 8 -48.25 29.77 35.07
N THR A 9 -48.68 28.79 35.87
CA THR A 9 -48.46 27.37 35.60
C THR A 9 -49.21 26.91 34.35
N LEU A 10 -50.47 27.31 34.17
CA LEU A 10 -51.26 26.98 32.97
C LEU A 10 -50.67 27.58 31.70
N LYS A 11 -50.08 28.79 31.78
CA LYS A 11 -49.33 29.38 30.68
C LYS A 11 -48.09 28.54 30.35
N GLY A 12 -47.25 28.25 31.35
CA GLY A 12 -46.02 27.47 31.15
C GLY A 12 -46.27 26.06 30.58
N LEU A 13 -47.29 25.36 31.07
CA LEU A 13 -47.70 24.06 30.50
C LEU A 13 -48.28 24.18 29.09
N GLY A 14 -48.89 25.34 28.77
CA GLY A 14 -49.33 25.64 27.41
C GLY A 14 -48.18 25.77 26.43
N ASP A 15 -47.15 26.51 26.82
CA ASP A 15 -45.92 26.69 26.04
C ASP A 15 -45.17 25.34 25.92
N GLU A 16 -45.11 24.54 26.99
CA GLU A 16 -44.54 23.17 26.97
C GLU A 16 -45.29 22.25 26.00
N ARG A 17 -46.64 22.27 26.01
CA ARG A 17 -47.45 21.49 25.07
C ARG A 17 -47.10 21.78 23.62
N GLU A 18 -46.97 23.06 23.25
CA GLU A 18 -46.62 23.48 21.90
C GLU A 18 -45.19 23.04 21.51
N ALA A 19 -44.24 23.14 22.45
CA ALA A 19 -42.88 22.66 22.23
C ALA A 19 -42.82 21.14 22.01
N VAL A 20 -43.59 20.38 22.80
CA VAL A 20 -43.70 18.92 22.66
C VAL A 20 -44.35 18.55 21.31
N GLU A 21 -45.44 19.21 20.93
CA GLU A 21 -46.11 19.02 19.64
C GLU A 21 -45.15 19.23 18.46
N SER A 22 -44.41 20.34 18.48
CA SER A 22 -43.38 20.65 17.48
C SER A 22 -42.28 19.58 17.42
N SER A 23 -41.84 19.07 18.58
CA SER A 23 -40.82 18.03 18.66
C SER A 23 -41.32 16.69 18.10
N LEU A 24 -42.57 16.31 18.36
CA LEU A 24 -43.18 15.09 17.80
C LEU A 24 -43.28 15.15 16.27
N LEU A 25 -43.67 16.31 15.72
CA LEU A 25 -43.70 16.53 14.27
C LEU A 25 -42.29 16.49 13.66
N ALA A 26 -41.30 17.11 14.31
CA ALA A 26 -39.91 17.05 13.87
C ALA A 26 -39.35 15.61 13.85
N LEU A 27 -39.71 14.80 14.86
CA LEU A 27 -39.37 13.38 14.90
C LEU A 27 -40.05 12.62 13.75
N GLN A 28 -41.31 12.93 13.46
CA GLN A 28 -42.04 12.34 12.33
C GLN A 28 -41.35 12.64 11.00
N ASP A 29 -40.85 13.86 10.79
CA ASP A 29 -40.17 14.23 9.55
C ASP A 29 -38.70 13.81 9.49
N HIS A 30 -38.16 13.18 10.54
CA HIS A 30 -36.75 12.80 10.61
C HIS A 30 -36.36 11.81 9.48
N PRO A 31 -35.31 12.10 8.69
CA PRO A 31 -34.93 11.29 7.52
C PRO A 31 -34.60 9.85 7.89
N GLY A 32 -33.77 9.63 8.91
CA GLY A 32 -33.44 8.28 9.38
C GLY A 32 -34.65 7.47 9.82
N ARG A 33 -35.68 8.10 10.40
CA ARG A 33 -36.90 7.41 10.82
C ARG A 33 -37.69 6.91 9.62
N ARG A 34 -37.88 7.78 8.62
CA ARG A 34 -38.59 7.43 7.37
C ARG A 34 -37.89 6.32 6.60
N LEU A 35 -36.55 6.30 6.63
CA LEU A 35 -35.76 5.24 6.01
C LEU A 35 -35.91 3.91 6.77
N LEU A 36 -35.91 3.94 8.11
CA LEU A 36 -36.12 2.74 8.94
C LEU A 36 -37.50 2.11 8.71
N GLU A 37 -38.56 2.90 8.56
CA GLU A 37 -39.92 2.40 8.28
C GLU A 37 -40.05 1.73 6.89
N GLY A 38 -39.25 2.16 5.92
CA GLY A 38 -39.33 1.68 4.54
C GLY A 38 -38.35 0.55 4.19
N ALA A 39 -37.40 0.23 5.06
CA ALA A 39 -36.32 -0.71 4.78
C ALA A 39 -36.58 -2.12 5.35
N GLN A 40 -36.02 -3.14 4.69
CA GLN A 40 -35.96 -4.48 5.26
C GLN A 40 -34.77 -4.54 6.24
N LEU A 41 -35.08 -4.34 7.52
CA LEU A 41 -34.06 -4.25 8.57
C LEU A 41 -33.60 -5.63 9.04
N THR A 42 -32.30 -5.76 9.31
CA THR A 42 -31.67 -6.97 9.86
C THR A 42 -30.81 -6.64 11.07
N GLY A 43 -30.39 -7.67 11.79
CA GLY A 43 -29.38 -7.57 12.85
C GLY A 43 -29.69 -6.53 13.93
N ARG A 44 -28.69 -5.74 14.28
CA ARG A 44 -28.77 -4.78 15.40
C ARG A 44 -29.78 -3.68 15.14
N THR A 45 -29.91 -3.24 13.89
CA THR A 45 -30.87 -2.21 13.50
C THR A 45 -32.29 -2.68 13.70
N ASN A 46 -32.61 -3.92 13.29
CA ASN A 46 -33.94 -4.49 13.52
C ASN A 46 -34.25 -4.61 15.02
N GLU A 47 -33.31 -5.14 15.81
CA GLU A 47 -33.51 -5.31 17.26
C GLU A 47 -33.80 -3.98 17.97
N LEU A 48 -33.01 -2.94 17.68
CA LEU A 48 -33.16 -1.62 18.30
C LEU A 48 -34.40 -0.89 17.78
N TRP A 49 -34.71 -0.99 16.48
CA TRP A 49 -35.88 -0.34 15.89
C TRP A 49 -37.19 -1.00 16.34
N ALA A 50 -37.28 -2.33 16.33
CA ALA A 50 -38.48 -3.04 16.78
C ALA A 50 -38.83 -2.74 18.26
N ALA A 51 -37.82 -2.44 19.09
CA ALA A 51 -38.01 -2.04 20.47
C ALA A 51 -38.39 -0.55 20.65
N ALA A 52 -38.08 0.30 19.66
CA ALA A 52 -38.32 1.75 19.71
C ALA A 52 -39.58 2.18 18.95
N GLU A 53 -39.91 1.51 17.84
CA GLU A 53 -41.02 1.82 16.95
C GLU A 53 -42.39 1.89 17.66
N PRO A 54 -42.77 0.96 18.58
CA PRO A 54 -44.04 1.08 19.32
C PRO A 54 -44.13 2.35 20.17
N GLY A 55 -42.97 2.91 20.55
CA GLY A 55 -42.86 4.17 21.29
C GLY A 55 -43.45 5.35 20.52
N LEU A 56 -43.45 5.32 19.18
CA LEU A 56 -44.04 6.40 18.36
C LEU A 56 -45.55 6.56 18.62
N GLN A 57 -46.30 5.46 18.57
CA GLN A 57 -47.74 5.47 18.83
C GLN A 57 -48.03 5.78 20.31
N LEU A 58 -47.22 5.24 21.22
CA LEU A 58 -47.36 5.51 22.65
C LEU A 58 -47.15 7.00 22.97
N MET A 59 -46.15 7.65 22.36
CA MET A 59 -45.89 9.08 22.57
C MET A 59 -47.06 9.97 22.15
N TRP A 60 -47.70 9.69 21.01
CA TRP A 60 -48.92 10.41 20.61
C TRP A 60 -50.08 10.17 21.58
N THR A 61 -50.26 8.94 22.06
CA THR A 61 -51.28 8.62 23.07
C THR A 61 -51.04 9.37 24.39
N LEU A 62 -49.78 9.43 24.84
CA LEU A 62 -49.39 10.19 26.03
C LEU A 62 -49.60 11.70 25.82
N PHE A 63 -49.29 12.22 24.63
CA PHE A 63 -49.51 13.61 24.27
C PHE A 63 -50.99 14.01 24.26
N ASP A 64 -51.86 13.15 23.73
CA ASP A 64 -53.31 13.36 23.74
C ASP A 64 -53.82 13.39 25.18
N THR A 65 -53.39 12.44 26.01
CA THR A 65 -53.75 12.38 27.44
C THR A 65 -53.28 13.64 28.20
N TYR A 66 -52.06 14.12 27.92
CA TYR A 66 -51.52 15.36 28.47
C TYR A 66 -52.36 16.57 28.03
N SER A 67 -52.72 16.63 26.74
CA SER A 67 -53.52 17.71 26.16
C SER A 67 -54.93 17.77 26.74
N GLU A 68 -55.57 16.61 26.93
CA GLU A 68 -56.88 16.50 27.60
C GLU A 68 -56.83 16.95 29.06
N ALA A 69 -55.84 16.50 29.82
CA ALA A 69 -55.67 16.90 31.22
C ALA A 69 -55.42 18.41 31.36
N LEU A 70 -54.62 19.01 30.46
CA LEU A 70 -54.41 20.45 30.41
C LEU A 70 -55.68 21.21 30.02
N ALA A 71 -56.46 20.69 29.06
CA ALA A 71 -57.75 21.26 28.67
C ALA A 71 -58.77 21.21 29.82
N ALA A 72 -58.82 20.11 30.58
CA ALA A 72 -59.65 19.96 31.76
C ALA A 72 -59.27 20.99 32.85
N ALA A 73 -57.97 21.17 33.12
CA ALA A 73 -57.50 22.19 34.06
C ALA A 73 -57.86 23.62 33.61
N ARG A 74 -57.74 23.93 32.31
CA ARG A 74 -58.19 25.22 31.74
C ARG A 74 -59.70 25.41 31.87
N ALA A 75 -60.49 24.35 31.65
CA ALA A 75 -61.94 24.39 31.81
C ALA A 75 -62.33 24.70 33.26
N VAL A 76 -61.74 24.03 34.25
CA VAL A 76 -61.95 24.31 35.68
C VAL A 76 -61.61 25.78 36.00
N ARG A 77 -60.47 26.28 35.51
CA ARG A 77 -60.05 27.67 35.71
C ARG A 77 -60.99 28.71 35.08
N SER A 78 -61.64 28.36 33.96
CA SER A 78 -62.56 29.25 33.23
C SER A 78 -63.96 29.33 33.84
N ARG A 79 -64.34 28.42 34.75
CA ARG A 79 -65.68 28.38 35.38
C ARG A 79 -66.04 29.69 36.08
N ARG A 80 -65.06 30.37 36.70
CA ARG A 80 -65.27 31.61 37.47
C ARG A 80 -64.13 32.60 37.30
N SER A 81 -64.47 33.89 37.32
CA SER A 81 -63.48 34.99 37.31
C SER A 81 -62.60 35.01 38.58
N ARG A 82 -63.16 34.58 39.73
CA ARG A 82 -62.44 34.37 41.00
C ARG A 82 -62.68 32.93 41.48
N PRO A 83 -61.68 32.03 41.36
CA PRO A 83 -61.81 30.65 41.79
C PRO A 83 -62.09 30.55 43.30
N THR A 84 -62.96 29.62 43.71
CA THR A 84 -63.16 29.30 45.13
C THR A 84 -62.00 28.45 45.67
N GLN A 85 -61.91 28.31 46.99
CA GLN A 85 -60.88 27.48 47.61
C GLN A 85 -60.98 26.00 47.19
N SER A 86 -62.19 25.49 46.95
CA SER A 86 -62.41 24.15 46.39
C SER A 86 -61.86 24.01 44.96
N GLU A 87 -62.10 24.99 44.10
CA GLU A 87 -61.58 25.02 42.72
C GLU A 87 -60.06 25.16 42.70
N LEU A 88 -59.47 25.91 43.63
CA LEU A 88 -58.01 26.02 43.77
C LEU A 88 -57.35 24.70 44.23
N ILE A 89 -58.04 23.90 45.05
CA ILE A 89 -57.57 22.56 45.44
C ILE A 89 -57.66 21.61 44.25
N GLU A 90 -58.80 21.58 43.55
CA GLU A 90 -59.01 20.79 42.31
C GLU A 90 -57.93 21.13 41.26
N LEU A 91 -57.64 22.41 41.04
CA LEU A 91 -56.59 22.87 40.13
C LEU A 91 -55.19 22.50 40.60
N THR A 92 -54.92 22.54 41.90
CA THR A 92 -53.60 22.14 42.43
C THR A 92 -53.38 20.64 42.21
N GLU A 93 -54.41 19.82 42.40
CA GLU A 93 -54.33 18.37 42.19
C GLU A 93 -54.18 17.99 40.71
N LEU A 94 -54.90 18.67 39.81
CA LEU A 94 -54.77 18.45 38.37
C LEU A 94 -53.40 18.89 37.82
N LEU A 95 -52.83 19.98 38.34
CA LEU A 95 -51.59 20.55 37.82
C LEU A 95 -50.32 19.99 38.45
N ARG A 96 -50.37 19.53 39.71
CA ARG A 96 -49.20 19.05 40.47
C ARG A 96 -49.39 17.67 41.11
N GLY A 97 -50.62 17.21 41.27
CA GLY A 97 -50.94 15.90 41.83
C GLY A 97 -50.87 14.78 40.79
N LYS A 98 -51.36 13.61 41.17
CA LYS A 98 -51.38 12.39 40.33
C LYS A 98 -52.75 12.20 39.66
N GLY A 99 -53.33 13.28 39.15
CA GLY A 99 -54.71 13.29 38.65
C GLY A 99 -54.90 12.67 37.26
N VAL A 100 -53.83 12.35 36.52
CA VAL A 100 -53.94 11.88 35.14
C VAL A 100 -53.90 10.36 35.08
N THR A 101 -54.94 9.77 34.49
CA THR A 101 -55.05 8.32 34.36
C THR A 101 -54.54 7.89 32.99
N VAL A 102 -53.56 7.01 32.96
CA VAL A 102 -52.98 6.44 31.73
C VAL A 102 -53.22 4.94 31.74
N ALA A 103 -53.45 4.34 30.58
CA ALA A 103 -53.42 2.89 30.44
C ALA A 103 -52.07 2.38 30.95
N GLY A 104 -52.05 1.32 31.76
CA GLY A 104 -50.82 0.77 32.32
C GLY A 104 -49.96 0.13 31.23
N SER A 105 -49.22 0.94 30.48
CA SER A 105 -48.30 0.47 29.45
C SER A 105 -46.91 0.23 30.05
N GLN A 106 -46.28 -0.84 29.59
CA GLN A 106 -44.93 -1.27 29.96
C GLN A 106 -43.93 -0.12 29.77
N LEU A 107 -43.36 0.34 30.89
CA LEU A 107 -42.23 1.27 30.88
C LEU A 107 -41.04 0.64 30.12
N PRO A 108 -40.23 1.44 29.42
CA PRO A 108 -38.99 0.97 28.82
C PRO A 108 -38.03 0.54 29.94
N GLY A 109 -37.97 -0.78 30.21
CA GLY A 109 -37.12 -1.39 31.24
C GLY A 109 -37.86 -2.09 32.39
N GLY A 110 -39.18 -1.99 32.45
CA GLY A 110 -39.98 -2.75 33.41
C GLY A 110 -40.20 -4.18 32.94
N GLY A 111 -39.29 -5.11 33.28
CA GLY A 111 -39.58 -6.54 33.16
C GLY A 111 -40.88 -6.89 33.91
N PRO A 112 -41.62 -7.93 33.50
CA PRO A 112 -42.83 -8.34 34.20
C PRO A 112 -42.47 -8.57 35.67
N SER A 113 -43.06 -7.77 36.56
CA SER A 113 -42.84 -7.91 38.00
C SER A 113 -43.30 -9.31 38.41
N LEU A 114 -42.35 -10.18 38.77
CA LEU A 114 -42.58 -11.56 39.20
C LEU A 114 -43.46 -11.67 40.46
N THR A 115 -43.86 -10.55 41.06
CA THR A 115 -44.72 -10.48 42.26
C THR A 115 -45.82 -9.40 42.20
N GLY A 116 -46.05 -8.74 41.05
CA GLY A 116 -47.05 -7.66 40.95
C GLY A 116 -47.92 -7.79 39.69
N GLY A 117 -49.21 -8.09 39.87
CA GLY A 117 -50.17 -8.21 38.76
C GLY A 117 -50.22 -6.97 37.86
N ALA A 118 -50.53 -7.20 36.58
CA ALA A 118 -50.64 -6.15 35.57
C ALA A 118 -51.64 -5.06 36.02
N ARG A 119 -51.15 -3.86 36.34
CA ARG A 119 -52.00 -2.70 36.61
C ARG A 119 -52.57 -2.23 35.26
N LEU A 120 -53.88 -2.34 35.07
CA LEU A 120 -54.58 -1.93 33.85
C LEU A 120 -54.57 -0.40 33.64
N SER A 121 -54.42 0.36 34.73
CA SER A 121 -54.34 1.83 34.70
C SER A 121 -53.42 2.35 35.81
N GLU A 122 -52.71 3.44 35.54
CA GLU A 122 -51.83 4.13 36.49
C GLU A 122 -52.23 5.61 36.61
N GLN A 123 -52.12 6.16 37.81
CA GLN A 123 -52.26 7.59 38.07
C GLN A 123 -50.89 8.26 38.14
N VAL A 124 -50.66 9.19 37.22
CA VAL A 124 -49.41 9.93 37.05
C VAL A 124 -49.67 11.44 37.00
N SER A 125 -48.64 12.20 37.30
CA SER A 125 -48.64 13.66 37.13
C SER A 125 -48.35 14.06 35.68
N LEU A 126 -48.72 15.29 35.32
CA LEU A 126 -48.37 15.88 34.01
C LEU A 126 -46.86 15.89 33.76
N ARG A 127 -46.06 16.07 34.81
CA ARG A 127 -44.59 16.03 34.73
C ARG A 127 -44.07 14.63 34.42
N GLU A 128 -44.58 13.61 35.11
CA GLU A 128 -44.21 12.22 34.86
C GLU A 128 -44.59 11.77 33.43
N LEU A 129 -45.70 12.30 32.88
CA LEU A 129 -46.08 12.08 31.48
C LEU A 129 -45.05 12.65 30.51
N VAL A 130 -44.65 13.92 30.69
CA VAL A 130 -43.64 14.56 29.86
C VAL A 130 -42.28 13.87 30.00
N ASP A 131 -41.89 13.47 31.22
CA ASP A 131 -40.65 12.72 31.46
C ASP A 131 -40.66 11.39 30.69
N ARG A 132 -41.76 10.62 30.71
CA ARG A 132 -41.93 9.38 29.92
C ARG A 132 -41.88 9.65 28.41
N MET A 133 -42.52 10.72 27.94
CA MET A 133 -42.47 11.10 26.53
C MET A 133 -41.05 11.46 26.10
N ASN A 134 -40.30 12.19 26.94
CA ASN A 134 -38.92 12.57 26.68
C ASN A 134 -37.99 11.35 26.65
N GLU A 135 -38.21 10.35 27.51
CA GLU A 135 -37.46 9.08 27.48
C GLU A 135 -37.68 8.32 26.17
N TRP A 136 -38.93 8.19 25.73
CA TRP A 136 -39.23 7.55 24.44
C TRP A 136 -38.71 8.37 23.26
N TYR A 137 -38.86 9.69 23.29
CA TYR A 137 -38.31 10.59 22.27
C TYR A 137 -36.81 10.39 22.15
N ALA A 138 -36.07 10.41 23.26
CA ALA A 138 -34.63 10.24 23.27
C ALA A 138 -34.21 8.90 22.67
N ARG A 139 -34.90 7.81 23.02
CA ARG A 139 -34.61 6.46 22.50
C ARG A 139 -34.84 6.35 20.99
N ILE A 140 -35.96 6.86 20.48
CA ILE A 140 -36.28 6.81 19.05
C ILE A 140 -35.32 7.72 18.27
N MET A 141 -35.09 8.92 18.78
CA MET A 141 -34.18 9.89 18.17
C MET A 141 -32.75 9.36 18.11
N GLU A 142 -32.27 8.65 19.14
CA GLU A 142 -30.95 8.01 19.15
C GLU A 142 -30.81 7.01 18.00
N VAL A 143 -31.78 6.08 17.86
CA VAL A 143 -31.78 5.08 16.78
C VAL A 143 -31.88 5.74 15.41
N ALA A 144 -32.81 6.68 15.23
CA ALA A 144 -33.03 7.36 13.97
C ALA A 144 -31.83 8.22 13.54
N SER A 145 -31.18 8.92 14.47
CA SER A 145 -30.00 9.74 14.19
C SER A 145 -28.77 8.89 13.87
N ALA A 146 -28.59 7.77 14.57
CA ALA A 146 -27.49 6.85 14.32
C ALA A 146 -27.62 6.21 12.93
N ALA A 147 -28.82 5.74 12.56
CA ALA A 147 -29.08 5.20 11.22
C ALA A 147 -28.88 6.27 10.13
N ASP A 148 -29.40 7.49 10.33
CA ASP A 148 -29.23 8.62 9.40
C ASP A 148 -27.75 8.98 9.18
N ALA A 149 -26.96 9.03 10.26
CA ALA A 149 -25.53 9.32 10.18
C ALA A 149 -24.78 8.28 9.35
N VAL A 150 -25.10 6.99 9.50
CA VAL A 150 -24.48 5.90 8.73
C VAL A 150 -24.91 5.95 7.27
N TRP A 151 -26.22 6.06 6.99
CA TRP A 151 -26.74 6.12 5.62
C TRP A 151 -26.37 7.40 4.87
N SER A 152 -26.08 8.48 5.58
CA SER A 152 -25.53 9.69 4.96
C SER A 152 -24.05 9.57 4.62
N ALA A 153 -23.28 8.75 5.35
CA ALA A 153 -21.84 8.66 5.22
C ALA A 153 -21.34 7.53 4.30
N LEU A 154 -21.91 6.33 4.42
CA LEU A 154 -21.32 5.11 3.84
C LEU A 154 -21.78 4.77 2.40
N PRO A 155 -23.05 4.95 1.99
CA PRO A 155 -23.51 4.55 0.66
C PRO A 155 -22.74 5.21 -0.50
N ALA A 156 -22.54 6.52 -0.46
CA ALA A 156 -21.76 7.20 -1.50
C ALA A 156 -20.29 6.73 -1.51
N ARG A 157 -19.72 6.48 -0.32
CA ARG A 157 -18.34 6.00 -0.18
C ARG A 157 -18.17 4.60 -0.78
N ILE A 158 -19.11 3.69 -0.55
CA ILE A 158 -19.02 2.32 -1.09
C ILE A 158 -19.18 2.30 -2.61
N ASP A 159 -20.05 3.15 -3.16
CA ASP A 159 -20.22 3.28 -4.62
C ASP A 159 -18.95 3.78 -5.29
N LEU A 160 -18.28 4.78 -4.70
CA LEU A 160 -17.00 5.28 -5.18
C LEU A 160 -15.91 4.20 -5.14
N LEU A 161 -15.85 3.44 -4.05
CA LEU A 161 -14.85 2.37 -3.89
C LEU A 161 -15.10 1.19 -4.84
N LEU A 162 -16.36 0.79 -5.05
CA LEU A 162 -16.73 -0.21 -6.07
C LEU A 162 -16.38 0.25 -7.49
N ALA A 163 -16.57 1.54 -7.78
CA ALA A 163 -16.18 2.11 -9.07
C ALA A 163 -14.65 2.11 -9.26
N GLU A 164 -13.88 2.41 -8.21
CA GLU A 164 -12.41 2.31 -8.25
C GLU A 164 -11.96 0.87 -8.42
N LEU A 165 -12.52 -0.08 -7.67
CA LEU A 165 -12.25 -1.50 -7.85
C LEU A 165 -12.50 -1.94 -9.30
N GLY A 166 -13.60 -1.51 -9.91
CA GLY A 166 -13.88 -1.81 -11.33
C GLY A 166 -12.83 -1.26 -12.29
N ARG A 167 -12.27 -0.06 -12.02
CA ARG A 167 -11.15 0.50 -12.79
C ARG A 167 -9.87 -0.32 -12.61
N VAL A 168 -9.54 -0.70 -11.37
CA VAL A 168 -8.37 -1.53 -11.06
C VAL A 168 -8.49 -2.93 -11.68
N GLN A 169 -9.69 -3.54 -11.67
CA GLN A 169 -9.95 -4.81 -12.36
C GLN A 169 -9.82 -4.70 -13.89
N ALA A 170 -10.17 -3.56 -14.49
CA ALA A 170 -9.92 -3.31 -15.91
C ALA A 170 -8.42 -3.18 -16.20
N LEU A 171 -7.68 -2.49 -15.34
CA LEU A 171 -6.22 -2.39 -15.42
C LEU A 171 -5.56 -3.76 -15.31
N ALA A 172 -5.95 -4.58 -14.32
CA ALA A 172 -5.47 -5.94 -14.12
C ALA A 172 -5.63 -6.80 -15.38
N ARG A 173 -6.82 -6.79 -15.98
CA ARG A 173 -7.09 -7.51 -17.23
C ARG A 173 -6.20 -7.03 -18.39
N SER A 174 -5.90 -5.74 -18.47
CA SER A 174 -5.03 -5.17 -19.52
C SER A 174 -3.56 -5.64 -19.42
N VAL A 175 -3.13 -6.08 -18.24
CA VAL A 175 -1.80 -6.67 -17.98
C VAL A 175 -1.88 -8.16 -17.70
N GLY A 176 -2.93 -8.85 -18.15
CA GLY A 176 -3.03 -10.31 -18.05
C GLY A 176 -3.14 -10.85 -16.62
N VAL A 177 -3.46 -10.01 -15.64
CA VAL A 177 -3.76 -10.42 -14.26
C VAL A 177 -5.23 -10.84 -14.22
N LEU A 178 -5.46 -12.15 -14.11
CA LEU A 178 -6.78 -12.78 -14.09
C LEU A 178 -6.99 -13.57 -12.78
N PRO A 179 -8.23 -13.65 -12.28
CA PRO A 179 -8.58 -14.56 -11.18
C PRO A 179 -8.22 -16.02 -11.52
N GLY A 180 -7.71 -16.76 -10.54
CA GLY A 180 -7.22 -18.13 -10.64
C GLY A 180 -5.81 -18.29 -11.20
N GLU A 181 -5.26 -17.25 -11.85
CA GLU A 181 -3.92 -17.27 -12.43
C GLU A 181 -2.91 -16.39 -11.67
N HIS A 182 -3.40 -15.37 -10.95
CA HIS A 182 -2.56 -14.40 -10.26
C HIS A 182 -3.17 -14.01 -8.90
N PRO A 183 -2.36 -13.96 -7.81
CA PRO A 183 -2.86 -13.59 -6.48
C PRO A 183 -3.57 -12.24 -6.42
N ALA A 184 -3.07 -11.23 -7.14
CA ALA A 184 -3.74 -9.93 -7.25
C ALA A 184 -5.11 -10.02 -7.94
N GLY A 185 -5.29 -10.95 -8.89
CA GLY A 185 -6.60 -11.19 -9.52
C GLY A 185 -7.60 -11.79 -8.54
N ASP A 186 -7.16 -12.78 -7.76
CA ASP A 186 -7.97 -13.41 -6.70
C ASP A 186 -8.35 -12.40 -5.62
N ALA A 187 -7.39 -11.57 -5.19
CA ALA A 187 -7.61 -10.53 -4.19
C ALA A 187 -8.63 -9.48 -4.67
N LEU A 188 -8.60 -9.08 -5.95
CA LEU A 188 -9.57 -8.14 -6.51
C LEU A 188 -10.99 -8.74 -6.61
N GLU A 189 -11.10 -10.05 -6.82
CA GLU A 189 -12.39 -10.74 -6.81
C GLU A 189 -12.94 -10.84 -5.38
N GLU A 190 -12.10 -11.22 -4.42
CA GLU A 190 -12.45 -11.28 -3.00
C GLU A 190 -12.88 -9.91 -2.46
N LEU A 191 -12.13 -8.84 -2.77
CA LEU A 191 -12.50 -7.46 -2.42
C LEU A 191 -13.84 -7.05 -3.04
N GLY A 192 -14.14 -7.49 -4.26
CA GLY A 192 -15.44 -7.23 -4.89
C GLY A 192 -16.59 -7.89 -4.16
N GLN A 193 -16.41 -9.13 -3.73
CA GLN A 193 -17.39 -9.85 -2.92
C GLN A 193 -17.55 -9.22 -1.53
N GLU A 194 -16.45 -8.84 -0.87
CA GLU A 194 -16.49 -8.18 0.44
C GLU A 194 -17.22 -6.83 0.36
N LEU A 195 -16.90 -6.00 -0.64
CA LEU A 195 -17.58 -4.71 -0.83
C LEU A 195 -19.05 -4.88 -1.23
N GLY A 196 -19.38 -5.90 -2.01
CA GLY A 196 -20.77 -6.25 -2.29
C GLY A 196 -21.56 -6.62 -1.03
N ALA A 197 -20.97 -7.44 -0.17
CA ALA A 197 -21.56 -7.82 1.12
C ALA A 197 -21.70 -6.62 2.07
N LEU A 198 -20.66 -5.78 2.18
CA LEU A 198 -20.68 -4.54 2.95
C LEU A 198 -21.80 -3.60 2.50
N ARG A 199 -22.02 -3.47 1.18
CA ARG A 199 -23.12 -2.65 0.63
C ARG A 199 -24.47 -3.16 1.10
N GLY A 200 -24.69 -4.47 1.04
CA GLY A 200 -25.91 -5.09 1.54
C GLY A 200 -26.11 -4.84 3.04
N GLU A 201 -25.06 -5.05 3.82
CA GLU A 201 -25.06 -4.89 5.28
C GLU A 201 -25.35 -3.44 5.71
N VAL A 202 -24.79 -2.42 5.05
CA VAL A 202 -25.10 -1.01 5.36
C VAL A 202 -26.57 -0.69 5.10
N VAL A 203 -27.15 -1.24 4.03
CA VAL A 203 -28.54 -0.95 3.66
C VAL A 203 -29.51 -1.61 4.63
N SER A 204 -29.24 -2.83 5.10
CA SER A 204 -30.15 -3.58 5.97
C SER A 204 -29.85 -3.44 7.47
N ASP A 205 -28.60 -3.20 7.87
CA ASP A 205 -28.16 -3.05 9.26
C ASP A 205 -27.15 -1.88 9.46
N PRO A 206 -27.58 -0.61 9.29
CA PRO A 206 -26.71 0.54 9.50
C PRO A 206 -26.13 0.64 10.91
N LEU A 207 -26.86 0.23 11.96
CA LEU A 207 -26.39 0.32 13.35
C LEU A 207 -25.25 -0.65 13.67
N ALA A 208 -24.98 -1.65 12.82
CA ALA A 208 -23.76 -2.45 12.91
C ALA A 208 -22.49 -1.59 12.70
N PHE A 209 -22.60 -0.48 11.96
CA PHE A 209 -21.52 0.47 11.70
C PHE A 209 -21.56 1.69 12.62
N TRP A 210 -22.36 1.66 13.68
CA TRP A 210 -22.45 2.76 14.63
C TRP A 210 -21.71 2.43 15.92
N ILE A 211 -20.78 3.30 16.32
CA ILE A 211 -20.07 3.22 17.60
C ILE A 211 -20.69 4.27 18.53
N PRO A 212 -21.48 3.86 19.54
CA PRO A 212 -22.02 4.76 20.54
C PRO A 212 -20.91 5.43 21.34
N ARG A 213 -21.08 6.70 21.69
CA ARG A 213 -20.14 7.42 22.54
C ARG A 213 -20.23 6.88 23.98
N PRO A 214 -19.11 6.59 24.64
CA PRO A 214 -19.11 6.24 26.06
C PRO A 214 -19.70 7.37 26.91
N VAL A 215 -20.47 6.99 27.93
CA VAL A 215 -21.06 7.94 28.89
C VAL A 215 -19.94 8.73 29.58
N GLY A 216 -19.99 10.06 29.49
CA GLY A 216 -19.02 10.97 30.12
C GLY A 216 -17.81 11.38 29.26
N ALA A 217 -17.71 10.90 28.02
CA ALA A 217 -16.66 11.34 27.10
C ALA A 217 -16.96 12.75 26.52
N PRO A 218 -15.97 13.66 26.44
CA PRO A 218 -16.15 14.98 25.84
C PRO A 218 -16.56 14.86 24.37
N ALA A 219 -17.55 15.65 23.94
CA ALA A 219 -17.99 15.66 22.54
C ALA A 219 -16.88 16.20 21.62
N PRO A 220 -16.43 15.46 20.60
CA PRO A 220 -15.45 15.97 19.64
C PRO A 220 -16.14 16.95 18.67
N GLY A 221 -15.90 18.26 18.86
CA GLY A 221 -16.29 19.30 17.91
C GLY A 221 -17.79 19.41 17.62
N ARG A 222 -18.14 19.76 16.38
CA ARG A 222 -19.52 20.03 15.89
C ARG A 222 -20.35 18.78 15.56
N ALA A 223 -19.95 17.56 15.97
CA ALA A 223 -20.72 16.35 15.64
C ALA A 223 -22.01 16.29 16.49
N PRO A 224 -23.21 16.42 15.86
CA PRO A 224 -24.46 16.59 16.60
C PRO A 224 -25.00 15.30 17.24
N VAL A 225 -24.41 14.13 16.94
CA VAL A 225 -24.95 12.81 17.33
C VAL A 225 -24.04 12.13 18.34
N GLY A 226 -24.64 11.37 19.27
CA GLY A 226 -23.99 10.68 20.40
C GLY A 226 -23.06 9.51 20.06
N GLY A 227 -22.32 9.55 18.95
CA GLY A 227 -21.45 8.47 18.51
C GLY A 227 -20.68 8.80 17.22
N SER A 228 -20.12 7.78 16.58
CA SER A 228 -19.39 7.89 15.32
C SER A 228 -19.61 6.68 14.42
N VAL A 229 -19.49 6.87 13.11
CA VAL A 229 -19.58 5.80 12.11
C VAL A 229 -18.26 5.02 12.07
N GLU A 230 -18.32 3.70 12.13
CA GLU A 230 -17.16 2.81 11.98
C GLU A 230 -16.75 2.73 10.50
N THR A 231 -15.54 3.24 10.19
CA THR A 231 -15.00 3.24 8.83
C THR A 231 -13.86 2.23 8.62
N GLY A 232 -13.47 1.46 9.63
CA GLY A 232 -12.27 0.63 9.59
C GLY A 232 -12.25 -0.42 8.47
N ARG A 233 -13.39 -1.05 8.16
CA ARG A 233 -13.51 -2.01 7.04
C ARG A 233 -13.30 -1.32 5.68
N TYR A 234 -13.87 -0.13 5.50
CA TYR A 234 -13.70 0.69 4.30
C TYR A 234 -12.26 1.13 4.11
N ASP A 235 -11.64 1.64 5.18
CA ASP A 235 -10.25 2.11 5.11
C ASP A 235 -9.29 0.96 4.79
N ARG A 236 -9.59 -0.28 5.24
CA ARG A 236 -8.80 -1.46 4.87
C ARG A 236 -8.99 -1.84 3.41
N ALA A 237 -10.23 -1.89 2.92
CA ALA A 237 -10.52 -2.20 1.52
C ALA A 237 -9.91 -1.14 0.58
N GLU A 238 -9.99 0.14 0.94
CA GLU A 238 -9.38 1.24 0.19
C GLU A 238 -7.86 1.10 0.07
N ARG A 239 -7.18 0.79 1.19
CA ARG A 239 -5.73 0.50 1.16
C ARG A 239 -5.40 -0.72 0.30
N ALA A 240 -6.17 -1.80 0.41
CA ALA A 240 -5.94 -3.00 -0.38
C ALA A 240 -6.09 -2.75 -1.89
N VAL A 241 -7.10 -1.97 -2.29
CA VAL A 241 -7.28 -1.56 -3.70
C VAL A 241 -6.11 -0.70 -4.18
N GLU A 242 -5.64 0.24 -3.35
CA GLU A 242 -4.51 1.11 -3.68
C GLU A 242 -3.19 0.32 -3.78
N ASP A 243 -2.91 -0.59 -2.86
CA ASP A 243 -1.72 -1.44 -2.88
C ASP A 243 -1.67 -2.29 -4.15
N ILE A 244 -2.81 -2.91 -4.53
CA ILE A 244 -2.91 -3.67 -5.79
C ILE A 244 -2.75 -2.74 -7.00
N ARG A 245 -3.33 -1.54 -6.97
CA ARG A 245 -3.18 -0.56 -8.07
C ARG A 245 -1.72 -0.18 -8.28
N LEU A 246 -0.94 -0.02 -7.22
CA LEU A 246 0.49 0.26 -7.30
C LEU A 246 1.26 -0.92 -7.93
N GLU A 247 1.00 -2.16 -7.49
CA GLU A 247 1.59 -3.36 -8.09
C GLU A 247 1.27 -3.47 -9.60
N LEU A 248 0.01 -3.24 -9.98
CA LEU A 248 -0.40 -3.23 -11.39
C LEU A 248 0.27 -2.11 -12.19
N THR A 249 0.51 -0.96 -11.58
CA THR A 249 1.21 0.16 -12.24
C THR A 249 2.64 -0.23 -12.58
N ASP A 250 3.32 -0.96 -11.70
CA ASP A 250 4.66 -1.47 -11.97
C ASP A 250 4.66 -2.55 -13.07
N LEU A 251 3.62 -3.39 -13.14
CA LEU A 251 3.43 -4.33 -14.26
C LEU A 251 3.15 -3.62 -15.60
N VAL A 252 2.42 -2.50 -15.58
CA VAL A 252 2.21 -1.67 -16.78
C VAL A 252 3.54 -1.10 -17.26
N ARG A 253 4.37 -0.54 -16.36
CA ARG A 253 5.71 -0.05 -16.71
C ARG A 253 6.57 -1.17 -17.29
N LEU A 254 6.56 -2.34 -16.65
CA LEU A 254 7.27 -3.52 -17.14
C LEU A 254 6.82 -3.91 -18.54
N ARG A 255 5.51 -3.91 -18.82
CA ARG A 255 4.98 -4.18 -20.17
C ARG A 255 5.51 -3.19 -21.19
N ASP A 256 5.47 -1.91 -20.85
CA ASP A 256 5.84 -0.83 -21.76
C ASP A 256 7.37 -0.85 -22.05
N ASP A 257 8.19 -1.23 -21.07
CA ASP A 257 9.65 -1.29 -21.19
C ASP A 257 10.19 -2.66 -21.66
N ALA A 258 9.36 -3.71 -21.68
CA ALA A 258 9.82 -5.09 -21.89
C ALA A 258 10.54 -5.31 -23.23
N ASP A 259 10.04 -4.70 -24.31
CA ASP A 259 10.63 -4.86 -25.64
C ASP A 259 12.05 -4.27 -25.70
N GLU A 260 12.24 -3.06 -25.16
CA GLU A 260 13.55 -2.41 -25.08
C GLU A 260 14.54 -3.21 -24.21
N ARG A 261 14.05 -3.73 -23.08
CA ARG A 261 14.88 -4.55 -22.18
C ARG A 261 15.31 -5.86 -22.83
N LEU A 262 14.40 -6.57 -23.51
CA LEU A 262 14.71 -7.79 -24.25
C LEU A 262 15.73 -7.53 -25.37
N GLU A 263 15.57 -6.45 -26.12
CA GLU A 263 16.51 -6.05 -27.18
C GLU A 263 17.91 -5.80 -26.59
N ARG A 264 18.01 -5.05 -25.49
CA ARG A 264 19.28 -4.77 -24.80
C ARG A 264 19.98 -6.05 -24.31
N VAL A 265 19.23 -7.02 -23.78
CA VAL A 265 19.78 -8.33 -23.41
C VAL A 265 20.31 -9.06 -24.65
N GLY A 266 19.52 -9.10 -25.73
CA GLY A 266 19.91 -9.70 -27.00
C GLY A 266 21.19 -9.11 -27.57
N GLU A 267 21.31 -7.78 -27.59
CA GLU A 267 22.52 -7.07 -28.01
C GLU A 267 23.74 -7.42 -27.14
N THR A 268 23.56 -7.46 -25.82
CA THR A 268 24.64 -7.77 -24.87
C THR A 268 25.18 -9.19 -25.09
N LEU A 269 24.28 -10.15 -25.31
CA LEU A 269 24.67 -11.53 -25.64
C LEU A 269 25.35 -11.64 -27.00
N ALA A 270 24.88 -10.89 -28.02
CA ALA A 270 25.53 -10.85 -29.32
C ALA A 270 26.97 -10.30 -29.23
N ARG A 271 27.19 -9.25 -28.41
CA ARG A 271 28.53 -8.71 -28.13
C ARG A 271 29.42 -9.72 -27.41
N ALA A 272 28.88 -10.47 -26.44
CA ALA A 272 29.61 -11.52 -25.74
C ALA A 272 30.07 -12.64 -26.71
N ASP A 273 29.16 -13.10 -27.58
CA ASP A 273 29.48 -14.11 -28.59
C ASP A 273 30.54 -13.65 -29.59
N ALA A 274 30.46 -12.39 -30.04
CA ALA A 274 31.46 -11.79 -30.92
C ALA A 274 32.84 -11.75 -30.24
N THR A 275 32.89 -11.39 -28.96
CA THR A 275 34.12 -11.36 -28.15
C THR A 275 34.70 -12.77 -27.97
N LEU A 276 33.86 -13.79 -27.72
CA LEU A 276 34.31 -15.18 -27.66
C LEU A 276 34.82 -15.68 -29.02
N ALA A 277 34.18 -15.29 -30.13
CA ALA A 277 34.66 -15.64 -31.47
C ALA A 277 36.01 -15.00 -31.78
N GLU A 278 36.23 -13.75 -31.35
CA GLU A 278 37.54 -13.10 -31.39
C GLU A 278 38.57 -13.84 -30.53
N ALA A 279 38.23 -14.20 -29.29
CA ALA A 279 39.12 -14.97 -28.42
C ALA A 279 39.52 -16.32 -29.04
N ARG A 280 38.60 -17.02 -29.72
CA ARG A 280 38.93 -18.27 -30.44
C ARG A 280 39.90 -18.03 -31.60
N ARG A 281 39.73 -16.95 -32.38
CA ARG A 281 40.67 -16.57 -33.44
C ARG A 281 42.04 -16.23 -32.88
N ALA A 282 42.09 -15.40 -31.84
CA ALA A 282 43.32 -15.04 -31.13
C ALA A 282 44.04 -16.27 -30.56
N ARG A 283 43.31 -17.25 -30.02
CA ARG A 283 43.87 -18.51 -29.52
C ARG A 283 44.57 -19.29 -30.62
N GLY A 284 43.95 -19.39 -31.80
CA GLY A 284 44.58 -20.01 -32.97
C GLY A 284 45.90 -19.31 -33.35
N GLU A 285 45.91 -17.97 -33.35
CA GLU A 285 47.13 -17.22 -33.62
C GLU A 285 48.23 -17.41 -32.57
N VAL A 286 47.87 -17.42 -31.28
CA VAL A 286 48.81 -17.62 -30.18
C VAL A 286 49.45 -19.00 -30.29
N LEU A 287 48.64 -20.05 -30.48
CA LEU A 287 49.12 -21.43 -30.64
C LEU A 287 50.03 -21.60 -31.87
N ALA A 288 49.80 -20.83 -32.94
CA ALA A 288 50.67 -20.83 -34.12
C ALA A 288 51.99 -20.06 -33.89
N LYS A 289 51.96 -18.97 -33.12
CA LYS A 289 53.09 -18.04 -32.96
C LYS A 289 53.96 -18.31 -31.74
N ILE A 290 53.45 -19.02 -30.73
CA ILE A 290 54.09 -19.19 -29.42
C ILE A 290 54.19 -20.67 -29.08
N ALA A 291 55.41 -21.13 -28.82
CA ALA A 291 55.69 -22.51 -28.43
C ALA A 291 55.38 -22.72 -26.93
N ALA A 292 55.02 -23.94 -26.58
CA ALA A 292 55.00 -24.45 -25.19
C ALA A 292 54.17 -23.61 -24.18
N THR A 293 53.12 -22.93 -24.64
CA THR A 293 52.19 -22.19 -23.77
C THR A 293 50.84 -22.89 -23.72
N GLU A 294 50.38 -23.24 -22.52
CA GLU A 294 49.01 -23.69 -22.29
C GLU A 294 48.06 -22.50 -22.40
N VAL A 295 47.48 -22.32 -23.59
CA VAL A 295 46.46 -21.28 -23.82
C VAL A 295 45.10 -21.82 -23.41
N PRO A 296 44.38 -21.17 -22.46
CA PRO A 296 43.08 -21.64 -21.99
C PRO A 296 42.09 -21.89 -23.12
N THR A 297 41.22 -22.89 -22.94
CA THR A 297 40.12 -23.15 -23.87
C THR A 297 39.09 -22.04 -23.77
N VAL A 298 38.66 -21.52 -24.92
CA VAL A 298 37.58 -20.53 -24.98
C VAL A 298 36.25 -21.27 -25.03
N PRO A 299 35.32 -21.02 -24.09
CA PRO A 299 33.99 -21.64 -24.08
C PRO A 299 33.21 -21.41 -25.39
N GLY A 300 32.19 -22.23 -25.63
CA GLY A 300 31.25 -22.07 -26.73
C GLY A 300 30.30 -20.88 -26.53
N PRO A 301 29.42 -20.58 -27.52
CA PRO A 301 28.38 -19.57 -27.38
C PRO A 301 27.40 -19.93 -26.25
N ALA A 302 26.78 -18.94 -25.61
CA ALA A 302 25.89 -19.15 -24.46
C ALA A 302 24.48 -19.65 -24.87
N SER A 303 24.39 -20.89 -25.36
CA SER A 303 23.13 -21.48 -25.88
C SER A 303 22.00 -21.51 -24.85
N ALA A 304 22.29 -21.91 -23.61
CA ALA A 304 21.29 -21.91 -22.52
C ALA A 304 20.71 -20.51 -22.25
N MET A 305 21.50 -19.45 -22.46
CA MET A 305 21.02 -18.08 -22.30
C MET A 305 20.10 -17.67 -23.45
N ARG A 306 20.39 -18.11 -24.69
CA ARG A 306 19.49 -17.91 -25.83
C ARG A 306 18.15 -18.62 -25.65
N GLU A 307 18.16 -19.84 -25.13
CA GLU A 307 16.94 -20.57 -24.82
C GLU A 307 16.09 -19.82 -23.78
N ARG A 308 16.71 -19.29 -22.73
CA ARG A 308 16.03 -18.44 -21.73
C ARG A 308 15.53 -17.12 -22.31
N LEU A 309 16.27 -16.49 -23.21
CA LEU A 309 15.81 -15.29 -23.91
C LEU A 309 14.57 -15.61 -24.78
N ALA A 310 14.59 -16.73 -25.51
CA ALA A 310 13.44 -17.19 -26.28
C ALA A 310 12.22 -17.51 -25.39
N GLN A 311 12.45 -18.07 -24.19
CA GLN A 311 11.40 -18.26 -23.19
C GLN A 311 10.82 -16.91 -22.72
N ALA A 312 11.67 -15.91 -22.47
CA ALA A 312 11.23 -14.57 -22.08
C ALA A 312 10.39 -13.91 -23.19
N GLU A 313 10.81 -14.02 -24.45
CA GLU A 313 9.99 -13.57 -25.58
C GLU A 313 8.64 -14.30 -25.66
N GLN A 314 8.60 -15.60 -25.36
CA GLN A 314 7.35 -16.34 -25.32
C GLN A 314 6.42 -15.81 -24.21
N LEU A 315 6.93 -15.57 -23.01
CA LEU A 315 6.15 -14.97 -21.92
C LEU A 315 5.61 -13.59 -22.31
N ARG A 316 6.44 -12.76 -22.96
CA ARG A 316 6.03 -11.46 -23.50
C ARG A 316 4.89 -11.58 -24.51
N ARG A 317 4.98 -12.52 -25.46
CA ARG A 317 3.93 -12.76 -26.47
C ARG A 317 2.60 -13.20 -25.86
N HIS A 318 2.63 -13.92 -24.74
CA HIS A 318 1.42 -14.36 -24.02
C HIS A 318 0.96 -13.38 -22.94
N GLY A 319 1.59 -12.20 -22.81
CA GLY A 319 1.22 -11.20 -21.83
C GLY A 319 1.43 -11.62 -20.37
N ARG A 320 2.38 -12.53 -20.10
CA ARG A 320 2.66 -13.08 -18.77
C ARG A 320 3.67 -12.19 -18.01
N TRP A 321 3.31 -10.94 -17.78
CA TRP A 321 4.22 -9.90 -17.27
C TRP A 321 4.77 -10.20 -15.87
N SER A 322 3.94 -10.75 -14.97
CA SER A 322 4.36 -11.12 -13.61
C SER A 322 5.48 -12.16 -13.59
N GLN A 323 5.50 -13.08 -14.56
CA GLN A 323 6.56 -14.09 -14.70
C GLN A 323 7.76 -13.55 -15.49
N LEU A 324 7.51 -12.63 -16.41
CA LEU A 324 8.54 -12.03 -17.24
C LEU A 324 9.49 -11.13 -16.44
N GLY A 325 8.98 -10.34 -15.50
CA GLY A 325 9.77 -9.37 -14.73
C GLY A 325 11.00 -9.99 -14.06
N PRO A 326 10.82 -10.98 -13.15
CA PRO A 326 11.94 -11.65 -12.50
C PRO A 326 12.87 -12.35 -13.49
N LEU A 327 12.33 -12.93 -14.57
CA LEU A 327 13.15 -13.57 -15.60
C LEU A 327 14.03 -12.54 -16.33
N LEU A 328 13.49 -11.37 -16.68
CA LEU A 328 14.26 -10.28 -17.30
C LEU A 328 15.37 -9.78 -16.39
N ASP A 329 15.09 -9.52 -15.11
CA ASP A 329 16.11 -9.07 -14.16
C ASP A 329 17.28 -10.07 -14.07
N THR A 330 16.96 -11.37 -14.05
CA THR A 330 18.00 -12.41 -14.04
C THR A 330 18.77 -12.49 -15.35
N LEU A 331 18.10 -12.31 -16.49
CA LEU A 331 18.70 -12.34 -17.82
C LEU A 331 19.63 -11.15 -18.06
N GLU A 332 19.23 -9.94 -17.68
CA GLU A 332 20.05 -8.73 -17.76
C GLU A 332 21.34 -8.92 -16.99
N ALA A 333 21.24 -9.22 -15.69
CA ALA A 333 22.40 -9.43 -14.84
C ALA A 333 23.28 -10.60 -15.33
N ALA A 334 22.69 -11.66 -15.89
CA ALA A 334 23.45 -12.78 -16.42
C ALA A 334 24.14 -12.46 -17.74
N SER A 335 23.52 -11.65 -18.62
CA SER A 335 24.09 -11.24 -19.90
C SER A 335 25.34 -10.37 -19.72
N GLU A 336 25.32 -9.45 -18.76
CA GLU A 336 26.48 -8.63 -18.41
C GLU A 336 27.63 -9.48 -17.88
N ARG A 337 27.34 -10.46 -17.02
CA ARG A 337 28.35 -11.41 -16.52
C ARG A 337 28.93 -12.30 -17.61
N GLU A 338 28.15 -12.66 -18.64
CA GLU A 338 28.66 -13.39 -19.81
C GLU A 338 29.58 -12.51 -20.66
N LEU A 339 29.22 -11.24 -20.88
CA LEU A 339 30.06 -10.30 -21.60
C LEU A 339 31.41 -10.09 -20.91
N GLU A 340 31.41 -9.95 -19.58
CA GLU A 340 32.65 -9.78 -18.84
C GLU A 340 33.54 -11.03 -18.89
N ARG A 341 32.97 -12.22 -18.69
CA ARG A 341 33.69 -13.49 -18.87
C ARG A 341 34.28 -13.65 -20.28
N ALA A 342 33.58 -13.17 -21.31
CA ALA A 342 34.08 -13.20 -22.67
C ALA A 342 35.31 -12.29 -22.85
N ARG A 343 35.28 -11.08 -22.27
CA ARG A 343 36.42 -10.14 -22.29
C ARG A 343 37.62 -10.66 -21.51
N GLU A 344 37.39 -11.25 -20.34
CA GLU A 344 38.42 -11.93 -19.55
C GLU A 344 39.07 -13.06 -20.36
N SER A 345 38.26 -13.88 -21.05
CA SER A 345 38.75 -14.95 -21.92
C SER A 345 39.62 -14.42 -23.07
N LEU A 346 39.20 -13.33 -23.72
CA LEU A 346 39.99 -12.69 -24.78
C LEU A 346 41.33 -12.15 -24.25
N THR A 347 41.31 -11.49 -23.10
CA THR A 347 42.51 -10.95 -22.44
C THR A 347 43.48 -12.07 -22.05
N SER A 348 42.96 -13.13 -21.43
CA SER A 348 43.73 -14.32 -21.04
C SER A 348 44.42 -14.98 -22.24
N VAL A 349 43.68 -15.16 -23.34
CA VAL A 349 44.20 -15.78 -24.56
C VAL A 349 45.25 -14.90 -25.24
N THR A 350 45.08 -13.58 -25.25
CA THR A 350 46.00 -12.65 -25.93
C THR A 350 47.24 -12.29 -25.12
N ALA A 351 47.24 -12.54 -23.80
CA ALA A 351 48.34 -12.21 -22.90
C ALA A 351 49.73 -12.71 -23.37
N PRO A 352 49.91 -13.94 -23.89
CA PRO A 352 51.22 -14.39 -24.37
C PRO A 352 51.75 -13.57 -25.55
N LEU A 353 50.89 -13.13 -26.47
CA LEU A 353 51.30 -12.26 -27.59
C LEU A 353 51.66 -10.86 -27.11
N ALA A 354 50.96 -10.34 -26.09
CA ALA A 354 51.30 -9.07 -25.46
C ALA A 354 52.69 -9.12 -24.80
N VAL A 355 52.99 -10.18 -24.04
CA VAL A 355 54.32 -10.40 -23.44
C VAL A 355 55.40 -10.46 -24.53
N ARG A 356 55.14 -11.15 -25.64
CA ARG A 356 56.08 -11.18 -26.78
C ARG A 356 56.37 -9.77 -27.33
N ALA A 357 55.33 -8.95 -27.50
CA ALA A 357 55.47 -7.59 -28.01
C ALA A 357 56.24 -6.69 -27.03
N GLU A 358 55.97 -6.83 -25.72
CA GLU A 358 56.68 -6.12 -24.67
C GLU A 358 58.18 -6.49 -24.65
N LEU A 359 58.53 -7.79 -24.72
CA LEU A 359 59.91 -8.24 -24.76
C LEU A 359 60.67 -7.70 -25.98
N ARG A 360 60.02 -7.59 -27.14
CA ARG A 360 60.59 -6.95 -28.33
C ARG A 360 60.89 -5.47 -28.09
N GLY A 361 59.91 -4.73 -27.57
CA GLY A 361 60.09 -3.30 -27.25
C GLY A 361 61.20 -3.07 -26.21
N ARG A 362 61.27 -3.92 -25.18
CA ARG A 362 62.35 -3.89 -24.17
C ARG A 362 63.72 -4.16 -24.79
N LEU A 363 63.82 -5.16 -25.67
CA LEU A 363 65.08 -5.46 -26.37
C LEU A 363 65.53 -4.28 -27.25
N ASP A 364 64.60 -3.65 -27.98
CA ASP A 364 64.89 -2.48 -28.81
C ASP A 364 65.33 -1.27 -27.96
N ALA A 365 64.72 -1.07 -26.79
CA ALA A 365 65.13 -0.04 -25.84
C ALA A 365 66.54 -0.30 -25.28
N TYR A 366 66.86 -1.54 -24.92
CA TYR A 366 68.21 -1.90 -24.45
C TYR A 366 69.26 -1.74 -25.55
N LYS A 367 68.92 -2.04 -26.81
CA LYS A 367 69.80 -1.79 -27.96
C LYS A 367 70.12 -0.30 -28.11
N ALA A 368 69.10 0.56 -28.02
CA ALA A 368 69.28 2.01 -28.09
C ALA A 368 70.16 2.52 -26.92
N MET A 369 70.04 1.92 -25.74
CA MET A 369 70.88 2.23 -24.59
C MET A 369 72.33 1.77 -24.78
N ALA A 370 72.57 0.58 -25.32
CA ALA A 370 73.91 0.09 -25.66
C ALA A 370 74.61 1.00 -26.67
N ALA A 371 73.89 1.51 -27.67
CA ALA A 371 74.41 2.47 -28.64
C ALA A 371 74.82 3.80 -27.99
N ARG A 372 74.06 4.31 -27.03
CA ARG A 372 74.39 5.55 -26.30
C ARG A 372 75.62 5.41 -25.40
N LEU A 373 75.86 4.21 -24.86
CA LEU A 373 77.00 3.92 -23.98
C LEU A 373 78.28 3.56 -24.75
N GLY A 374 78.27 3.57 -26.09
CA GLY A 374 79.41 3.14 -26.90
C GLY A 374 79.70 1.63 -26.83
N ALA A 375 78.82 0.87 -26.18
CA ALA A 375 78.95 -0.57 -25.95
C ALA A 375 78.38 -1.42 -27.11
N ALA A 376 78.00 -0.78 -28.21
CA ALA A 376 77.37 -1.46 -29.35
C ALA A 376 78.34 -2.36 -30.14
N GLU A 377 79.64 -2.17 -29.98
CA GLU A 377 80.69 -2.94 -30.68
C GLU A 377 81.22 -4.12 -29.85
N ASP A 378 80.76 -4.29 -28.60
CA ASP A 378 81.15 -5.42 -27.75
C ASP A 378 80.63 -6.75 -28.36
N PRO A 379 81.52 -7.68 -28.77
CA PRO A 379 81.12 -8.95 -29.38
C PRO A 379 80.17 -9.78 -28.52
N GLU A 380 80.31 -9.73 -27.19
CA GLU A 380 79.51 -10.52 -26.27
C GLU A 380 78.06 -9.97 -26.17
N LEU A 381 77.90 -8.64 -26.25
CA LEU A 381 76.59 -7.99 -26.30
C LEU A 381 75.90 -8.20 -27.64
N ILE A 382 76.65 -8.17 -28.74
CA ILE A 382 76.12 -8.46 -30.09
C ILE A 382 75.57 -9.89 -30.13
N GLU A 383 76.32 -10.88 -29.65
CA GLU A 383 75.88 -12.28 -29.64
C GLU A 383 74.61 -12.48 -28.80
N ARG A 384 74.57 -11.89 -27.60
CA ARG A 384 73.40 -11.93 -26.71
C ARG A 384 72.18 -11.25 -27.31
N TYR A 385 72.37 -10.11 -27.97
CA TYR A 385 71.31 -9.41 -28.70
C TYR A 385 70.78 -10.26 -29.87
N ASP A 386 71.66 -10.83 -30.69
CA ASP A 386 71.28 -11.66 -31.82
C ASP A 386 70.59 -12.95 -31.38
N GLN A 387 70.99 -13.53 -30.25
CA GLN A 387 70.29 -14.66 -29.64
C GLN A 387 68.87 -14.28 -29.23
N ALA A 388 68.70 -13.19 -28.46
CA ALA A 388 67.38 -12.72 -28.04
C ALA A 388 66.48 -12.35 -29.23
N ARG A 389 67.05 -11.68 -30.25
CA ARG A 389 66.34 -11.30 -31.47
C ARG A 389 65.90 -12.52 -32.29
N ARG A 390 66.76 -13.52 -32.46
CA ARG A 390 66.39 -14.76 -33.18
C ARG A 390 65.21 -15.46 -32.50
N MET A 391 65.23 -15.57 -31.17
CA MET A 391 64.14 -16.19 -30.41
C MET A 391 62.84 -15.38 -30.49
N LEU A 392 62.89 -14.05 -30.34
CA LEU A 392 61.69 -13.20 -30.35
C LEU A 392 61.05 -13.05 -31.74
N TRP A 393 61.80 -13.21 -32.83
CA TRP A 393 61.30 -13.13 -34.21
C TRP A 393 61.04 -14.48 -34.88
N SER A 394 61.31 -15.62 -34.21
CA SER A 394 60.93 -16.94 -34.72
C SER A 394 59.43 -17.22 -34.57
N ALA A 395 58.90 -18.14 -35.38
CA ALA A 395 57.56 -18.69 -35.20
C ALA A 395 57.64 -20.21 -35.34
N PRO A 396 57.31 -20.99 -34.29
CA PRO A 396 56.83 -20.55 -32.97
C PRO A 396 57.95 -20.02 -32.05
N CYS A 397 57.62 -19.08 -31.16
CA CYS A 397 58.53 -18.45 -30.19
C CYS A 397 58.36 -19.10 -28.81
N ASP A 398 59.42 -19.63 -28.21
CA ASP A 398 59.43 -20.03 -26.80
C ASP A 398 59.59 -18.77 -25.94
N LEU A 399 58.50 -18.34 -25.30
CA LEU A 399 58.49 -17.12 -24.49
C LEU A 399 59.43 -17.19 -23.29
N ARG A 400 59.55 -18.34 -22.62
CA ARG A 400 60.40 -18.48 -21.44
C ARG A 400 61.87 -18.38 -21.83
N ALA A 401 62.25 -19.05 -22.92
CA ALA A 401 63.60 -18.95 -23.45
C ALA A 401 63.93 -17.54 -23.95
N ALA A 402 62.98 -16.89 -24.63
CA ALA A 402 63.15 -15.53 -25.15
C ALA A 402 63.29 -14.50 -24.02
N GLU A 403 62.49 -14.60 -22.96
CA GLU A 403 62.60 -13.75 -21.77
C GLU A 403 63.96 -13.90 -21.10
N TYR A 404 64.42 -15.14 -20.90
CA TYR A 404 65.75 -15.40 -20.35
C TYR A 404 66.86 -14.77 -21.20
N ALA A 405 66.78 -14.87 -22.53
CA ALA A 405 67.75 -14.27 -23.43
C ALA A 405 67.77 -12.72 -23.32
N VAL A 406 66.62 -12.07 -23.21
CA VAL A 406 66.52 -10.61 -22.99
C VAL A 406 67.13 -10.21 -21.65
N VAL A 407 66.86 -10.97 -20.57
CA VAL A 407 67.44 -10.71 -19.24
C VAL A 407 68.96 -10.85 -19.27
N ARG A 408 69.51 -11.86 -19.96
CA ARG A 408 70.97 -12.00 -20.11
C ARG A 408 71.59 -10.82 -20.84
N TYR A 409 70.95 -10.32 -21.90
CA TYR A 409 71.41 -9.12 -22.60
C TYR A 409 71.39 -7.89 -21.69
N GLN A 410 70.31 -7.71 -20.91
CA GLN A 410 70.21 -6.62 -19.94
C GLN A 410 71.30 -6.69 -18.86
N GLN A 411 71.61 -7.88 -18.35
CA GLN A 411 72.66 -8.08 -17.35
C GLN A 411 74.04 -7.74 -17.91
N GLY A 412 74.34 -8.18 -19.14
CA GLY A 412 75.58 -7.79 -19.83
C GLY A 412 75.70 -6.28 -20.01
N LEU A 413 74.62 -5.61 -20.44
CA LEU A 413 74.60 -4.16 -20.62
C LEU A 413 74.84 -3.41 -19.29
N ARG A 414 74.25 -3.90 -18.19
CA ARG A 414 74.49 -3.35 -16.84
C ARG A 414 75.94 -3.52 -16.39
N ALA A 415 76.57 -4.66 -16.69
CA ALA A 415 77.97 -4.89 -16.37
C ALA A 415 78.89 -3.91 -17.11
N VAL A 416 78.62 -3.64 -18.40
CA VAL A 416 79.36 -2.63 -19.17
C VAL A 416 79.13 -1.23 -18.61
N GLN A 417 77.88 -0.87 -18.28
CA GLN A 417 77.57 0.41 -17.65
C GLN A 417 78.32 0.62 -16.32
N GLN A 418 78.45 -0.44 -15.50
CA GLN A 418 79.20 -0.40 -14.25
C GLN A 418 80.71 -0.24 -14.47
N GLN A 419 81.25 -0.83 -15.54
CA GLN A 419 82.66 -0.68 -15.94
C GLN A 419 82.95 0.72 -16.50
N THR A 420 82.02 1.32 -17.25
CA THR A 420 82.12 2.72 -17.69
C THR A 420 81.93 3.70 -16.52
N ALA A 421 81.32 3.26 -15.41
CA ALA A 421 80.98 4.08 -14.25
C ALA A 421 81.96 4.01 -13.05
N GLY A 422 83.07 3.24 -13.08
CA GLY A 422 84.08 3.40 -12.02
C GLY A 422 85.42 2.66 -12.20
N PRO A 423 86.51 3.10 -11.53
CA PRO A 423 86.65 4.28 -10.66
C PRO A 423 87.46 5.44 -11.30
N VAL A 424 87.03 6.69 -11.08
CA VAL A 424 87.92 7.86 -11.17
C VAL A 424 88.81 7.82 -9.94
N ASP A 425 90.05 7.36 -10.14
CA ASP A 425 91.08 7.29 -9.10
C ASP A 425 91.59 8.71 -8.79
N GLY A 426 90.84 9.43 -7.96
CA GLY A 426 91.21 10.73 -7.43
C GLY A 426 92.14 10.59 -6.22
N ARG A 427 93.44 10.42 -6.45
CA ARG A 427 94.48 10.74 -5.46
C ARG A 427 95.19 12.03 -5.85
N PRO A 428 95.14 13.11 -5.04
CA PRO A 428 96.14 14.15 -5.10
C PRO A 428 97.35 13.75 -4.24
N TYR A 429 98.54 13.71 -4.85
CA TYR A 429 99.82 13.78 -4.14
C TYR A 429 100.35 15.21 -4.29
N GLY A 430 100.63 15.88 -3.16
CA GLY A 430 101.58 17.00 -3.11
C GLY A 430 101.07 18.32 -2.53
N ALA A 431 101.02 18.42 -1.19
CA ALA A 431 101.83 19.36 -0.40
C ALA A 431 101.70 19.00 1.10
#